data_AF-A0A929CCU6-F1
#
_entry.id   AF-A0A929CCU6-F1
#
_cell.length_a   1.000
_cell.length_b   1.000
_cell.length_c   1.000
_cell.angle_alpha   90.00
_cell.angle_beta   90.00
_cell.angle_gamma   90.00
#
_symmetry.space_group_name_H-M   'P 1'
#
loop_
_entity.id
_entity.type
_entity.pdbx_description
1 polymer ?
#
loop_
_entity_poly.entity_id
_entity_poly.type
_entity_poly.pdbx_seq_one_letter_code
_entity_poly.pdbx_strand_id
1 'polypeptide(L)'
;MPPVHLAVINHHNWSKLKRTTGSVAGGIKTVPLLEVRNLRKSFRTTDSLGGSAGRLVAVDDVSFSLEAGETLGLVGESGCGKSTTGKLIMQLQKADRGQVLFNNIELNKLSSR
;
A
#
# COMPACT_ATOMS: atom_id res chain seq x y z
N MET A 1 -5.86 -2.63 -15.58
CA MET A 1 -4.64 -2.23 -14.84
C MET A 1 -4.01 -3.49 -14.26
N PRO A 2 -2.72 -3.75 -14.53
CA PRO A 2 -2.02 -4.86 -13.90
C PRO A 2 -1.81 -4.61 -12.39
N PRO A 3 -1.69 -5.66 -11.56
CA PRO A 3 -1.53 -5.53 -10.12
C PRO A 3 -0.16 -4.90 -9.74
N VAL A 4 -0.13 -4.12 -8.65
CA VAL A 4 1.14 -3.70 -8.03
C VAL A 4 1.78 -4.94 -7.40
N HIS A 5 3.05 -5.19 -7.70
CA HIS A 5 3.83 -6.22 -7.03
C HIS A 5 4.66 -5.60 -5.90
N LEU A 6 4.66 -6.25 -4.73
CA LEU A 6 5.51 -5.90 -3.60
C LEU A 6 6.70 -6.85 -3.53
N ALA A 7 7.88 -6.28 -3.33
CA ALA A 7 9.09 -6.99 -2.95
C ALA A 7 9.49 -6.53 -1.55
N VAL A 8 9.67 -7.47 -0.62
CA VAL A 8 10.20 -7.18 0.72
C VAL A 8 11.61 -7.75 0.79
N ILE A 9 12.58 -6.94 1.17
CA ILE A 9 13.99 -7.30 1.36
C ILE A 9 14.34 -7.10 2.84
N ASN A 10 14.99 -8.07 3.47
CA ASN A 10 15.41 -7.98 4.87
C ASN A 10 16.95 -7.93 4.94
N HIS A 11 17.49 -6.96 5.69
CA HIS A 11 18.94 -6.71 5.79
C HIS A 11 19.73 -7.91 6.37
N HIS A 12 19.06 -8.84 7.07
CA HIS A 12 19.67 -10.05 7.64
C HIS A 12 19.50 -11.30 6.75
N ASN A 13 18.84 -11.20 5.59
CA ASN A 13 18.57 -12.35 4.74
C ASN A 13 18.32 -11.95 3.27
N TRP A 14 19.40 -11.79 2.50
CA TRP A 14 19.40 -11.35 1.10
C TRP A 14 18.76 -12.36 0.12
N SER A 15 18.51 -13.60 0.54
CA SER A 15 18.15 -14.73 -0.34
C SER A 15 16.64 -14.99 -0.50
N LYS A 16 15.75 -14.22 0.16
CA LYS A 16 14.30 -14.49 0.13
C LYS A 16 13.50 -13.36 -0.52
N LEU A 17 13.28 -13.46 -1.83
CA LEU A 17 12.13 -12.83 -2.50
C LEU A 17 10.85 -13.51 -2.01
N LYS A 18 10.17 -12.93 -1.03
CA LYS A 18 8.82 -13.36 -0.67
C LYS A 18 7.86 -12.92 -1.78
N ARG A 19 7.51 -13.83 -2.69
CA ARG A 19 6.29 -13.70 -3.48
C ARG A 19 5.11 -13.95 -2.54
N THR A 20 4.61 -12.91 -1.90
CA THR A 20 3.46 -13.02 -1.00
C THR A 20 2.20 -12.49 -1.66
N THR A 21 1.41 -13.42 -2.21
CA THR A 21 -0.05 -13.40 -2.09
C THR A 21 -0.36 -14.21 -0.83
N GLY A 22 -0.81 -13.57 0.25
CA GLY A 22 -1.27 -14.26 1.45
C GLY A 22 -0.24 -14.53 2.56
N SER A 23 -0.76 -14.51 3.78
CA SER A 23 -0.14 -14.51 5.12
C SER A 23 1.00 -15.51 5.36
N VAL A 24 2.04 -15.09 6.10
CA VAL A 24 3.11 -15.97 6.60
C VAL A 24 2.97 -16.15 8.12
N ALA A 25 2.84 -17.41 8.55
CA ALA A 25 2.74 -17.83 9.94
C ALA A 25 4.11 -17.99 10.64
N GLY A 26 4.12 -17.81 11.97
CA GLY A 26 4.96 -18.59 12.89
C GLY A 26 6.32 -18.02 13.29
N GLY A 27 6.32 -17.03 14.20
CA GLY A 27 7.48 -16.52 14.94
C GLY A 27 6.96 -15.50 15.95
N ILE A 28 7.70 -15.19 17.03
CA ILE A 28 7.30 -14.18 18.03
C ILE A 28 6.76 -12.96 17.29
N LYS A 29 5.43 -12.70 17.39
CA LYS A 29 4.79 -11.62 16.64
C LYS A 29 5.25 -10.29 17.23
N THR A 30 6.34 -9.77 16.69
CA THR A 30 6.66 -8.35 16.83
C THR A 30 5.51 -7.56 16.24
N VAL A 31 5.17 -6.44 16.88
CA VAL A 31 4.22 -5.50 16.31
C VAL A 31 4.88 -4.94 15.05
N PRO A 32 4.29 -5.11 13.86
CA PRO A 32 4.89 -4.61 12.63
C PRO A 32 5.05 -3.10 12.72
N LEU A 33 6.17 -2.59 12.22
CA LEU A 33 6.46 -1.16 12.20
C LEU A 33 5.45 -0.42 11.32
N LEU A 34 5.11 -0.98 10.17
CA LEU A 34 4.08 -0.48 9.25
C LEU A 34 3.12 -1.62 8.90
N GLU A 35 1.82 -1.34 8.97
CA GLU A 35 0.77 -2.26 8.55
C GLU A 35 -0.24 -1.55 7.66
N VAL A 36 -0.45 -2.09 6.46
CA VAL A 36 -1.43 -1.61 5.49
C VAL A 36 -2.51 -2.66 5.33
N ARG A 37 -3.77 -2.26 5.51
CA ARG A 37 -4.93 -3.17 5.47
C ARG A 37 -5.98 -2.68 4.48
N ASN A 38 -6.31 -3.52 3.51
CA ASN A 38 -7.39 -3.35 2.54
C ASN A 38 -7.42 -1.94 1.90
N LEU A 39 -6.24 -1.42 1.57
CA LEU A 39 -6.08 -0.06 1.11
C LEU A 39 -6.66 0.08 -0.29
N ARG A 40 -7.58 1.05 -0.45
CA ARG A 40 -8.23 1.32 -1.74
C ARG A 40 -8.22 2.81 -2.06
N LYS A 41 -7.92 3.14 -3.31
CA LYS A 41 -8.01 4.50 -3.83
C LYS A 41 -8.51 4.53 -5.27
N SER A 42 -9.46 5.42 -5.50
CA SER A 42 -10.01 5.71 -6.80
C SER A 42 -10.05 7.21 -7.10
N PHE A 43 -9.94 7.55 -8.37
CA PHE A 43 -9.97 8.92 -8.89
C PHE A 43 -11.15 9.07 -9.86
N ARG A 44 -11.81 10.22 -9.83
CA ARG A 44 -12.81 10.57 -10.85
C ARG A 44 -12.08 10.86 -12.14
N THR A 45 -12.55 10.30 -13.24
CA THR A 45 -12.06 10.62 -14.58
C THR A 45 -13.04 11.56 -15.25
N THR A 46 -12.52 12.51 -16.02
CA THR A 46 -13.31 13.41 -16.86
C THR A 46 -13.10 13.05 -18.31
N ASP A 47 -14.13 13.20 -19.13
CA ASP A 47 -14.01 13.03 -20.57
C ASP A 47 -13.39 14.29 -21.21
N SER A 48 -13.13 14.22 -22.52
CA SER A 48 -12.53 15.30 -23.30
C SER A 48 -13.40 16.57 -23.39
N LEU A 49 -14.68 16.49 -23.01
CA LEU A 49 -15.63 17.61 -23.01
C LEU A 49 -15.95 18.09 -21.58
N GLY A 50 -15.21 17.62 -20.57
CA GLY A 50 -15.38 18.00 -19.16
C GLY A 50 -16.54 17.30 -18.44
N GLY A 51 -17.19 16.33 -19.07
CA GLY A 51 -18.19 15.45 -18.45
C GLY A 51 -17.55 14.35 -17.58
N SER A 52 -18.37 13.60 -16.84
CA SER A 52 -17.87 12.50 -16.00
C SER A 52 -17.61 11.24 -16.82
N ALA A 53 -16.34 10.86 -16.97
CA ALA A 53 -15.91 9.64 -17.66
C ALA A 53 -15.81 8.41 -16.73
N GLY A 54 -16.37 8.48 -15.53
CA GLY A 54 -16.34 7.38 -14.55
C GLY A 54 -15.25 7.49 -13.49
N ARG A 55 -14.73 6.34 -13.07
CA ARG A 55 -13.83 6.22 -11.92
C ARG A 55 -12.68 5.24 -12.20
N LEU A 56 -11.46 5.72 -12.06
CA LEU A 56 -10.24 4.92 -12.14
C LEU A 56 -9.85 4.40 -10.76
N VAL A 57 -9.78 3.09 -10.59
CA VAL A 57 -9.27 2.48 -9.35
C VAL A 57 -7.75 2.34 -9.46
N ALA A 58 -7.01 3.18 -8.75
CA ALA A 58 -5.54 3.22 -8.79
C ALA A 58 -4.89 2.28 -7.77
N VAL A 59 -5.57 2.01 -6.66
CA VAL A 59 -5.15 1.04 -5.64
C VAL A 59 -6.39 0.24 -5.27
N ASP A 60 -6.30 -1.09 -5.38
CA ASP A 60 -7.42 -1.98 -5.09
C ASP A 60 -6.98 -3.07 -4.09
N ASP A 61 -7.54 -3.00 -2.88
CA ASP A 61 -7.38 -3.99 -1.82
C ASP A 61 -5.93 -4.40 -1.47
N VAL A 62 -5.04 -3.40 -1.36
CA VAL A 62 -3.63 -3.67 -1.03
C VAL A 62 -3.48 -3.89 0.47
N SER A 63 -2.88 -5.02 0.86
CA SER A 63 -2.59 -5.36 2.25
C SER A 63 -1.18 -5.94 2.40
N PHE A 64 -0.38 -5.42 3.33
CA PHE A 64 0.93 -5.95 3.69
C PHE A 64 1.39 -5.41 5.05
N SER A 65 2.38 -6.05 5.66
CA SER A 65 3.09 -5.57 6.84
C SER A 65 4.58 -5.44 6.56
N LEU A 66 5.25 -4.54 7.27
CA LEU A 66 6.68 -4.34 7.22
C LEU A 66 7.22 -4.31 8.66
N GLU A 67 8.14 -5.21 8.97
CA GLU A 67 8.80 -5.25 10.27
C GLU A 67 9.91 -4.19 10.34
N ALA A 68 10.35 -3.86 11.56
CA ALA A 68 11.50 -2.97 11.73
C ALA A 68 12.77 -3.58 11.11
N GLY A 69 13.49 -2.77 10.32
CA GLY A 69 14.71 -3.21 9.62
C GLY A 69 14.47 -3.91 8.28
N GLU A 70 13.22 -4.09 7.85
CA GLU A 70 12.88 -4.52 6.49
C GLU A 70 12.82 -3.32 5.54
N THR A 71 13.14 -3.58 4.27
CA THR A 71 13.02 -2.63 3.17
C THR A 71 11.95 -3.11 2.20
N LEU A 72 11.00 -2.23 1.89
CA LEU A 72 9.92 -2.50 0.95
C LEU A 72 10.18 -1.84 -0.40
N GLY A 73 10.19 -2.64 -1.47
CA GLY A 73 10.15 -2.19 -2.86
C GLY A 73 8.76 -2.35 -3.46
N LEU A 74 8.24 -1.28 -4.06
CA LEU A 74 7.03 -1.34 -4.91
C LEU A 74 7.47 -1.40 -6.38
N VAL A 75 7.10 -2.47 -7.09
CA VAL A 75 7.52 -2.69 -8.48
C VAL A 75 6.32 -3.01 -9.39
N GLY A 76 6.46 -2.72 -10.68
CA GLY A 76 5.43 -2.93 -11.69
C GLY A 76 5.44 -1.86 -12.78
N GLU A 77 4.60 -2.05 -13.80
CA GLU A 77 4.50 -1.19 -14.99
C GLU A 77 4.07 0.25 -14.68
N SER A 78 4.32 1.17 -15.62
CA SER A 78 3.80 2.54 -15.50
C SER A 78 2.28 2.53 -15.31
N GLY A 79 1.79 3.34 -14.37
CA GLY A 79 0.36 3.43 -14.09
C GLY A 79 -0.24 2.30 -13.25
N CYS A 80 0.51 1.31 -12.75
CA CYS A 80 -0.09 0.25 -11.93
C CYS A 80 -0.50 0.67 -10.49
N GLY A 81 -0.14 1.88 -10.03
CA GLY A 81 -0.55 2.41 -8.73
C GLY A 81 0.55 2.60 -7.68
N LYS A 82 1.82 2.26 -7.97
CA LYS A 82 2.96 2.37 -7.03
C LYS A 82 3.05 3.72 -6.30
N SER A 83 3.11 4.82 -7.05
CA SER A 83 3.23 6.16 -6.49
C SER A 83 1.98 6.57 -5.70
N THR A 84 0.80 6.10 -6.10
CA THR A 84 -0.43 6.30 -5.34
C THR A 84 -0.36 5.55 -4.02
N THR A 85 0.02 4.28 -4.01
CA THR A 85 0.20 3.50 -2.78
C THR A 85 1.19 4.17 -1.82
N GLY A 86 2.34 4.63 -2.32
CA GLY A 86 3.32 5.38 -1.49
C GLY A 86 2.74 6.66 -0.89
N LYS A 87 2.03 7.47 -1.69
CA LYS A 87 1.36 8.69 -1.21
C LYS A 87 0.29 8.42 -0.15
N LEU A 88 -0.45 7.31 -0.28
CA LEU A 88 -1.43 6.89 0.72
C LEU A 88 -0.76 6.49 2.04
N ILE A 89 0.35 5.73 1.98
CA ILE A 89 1.11 5.33 3.18
C ILE A 89 1.66 6.57 3.90
N MET A 90 2.24 7.51 3.16
CA MET A 90 2.81 8.75 3.67
C MET A 90 1.77 9.80 4.09
N GLN A 91 0.47 9.48 4.04
CA GLN A 91 -0.63 10.41 4.33
C GLN A 91 -0.67 11.67 3.45
N LEU A 92 0.00 11.67 2.30
CA LEU A 92 -0.05 12.76 1.32
C LEU A 92 -1.35 12.73 0.50
N GLN A 93 -2.06 11.61 0.53
CA GLN A 93 -3.40 11.46 -0.04
C GLN A 93 -4.27 10.62 0.88
N LYS A 94 -5.57 10.96 0.93
CA LYS A 94 -6.56 10.18 1.68
C LYS A 94 -7.01 8.95 0.91
N ALA A 95 -6.96 7.79 1.55
CA ALA A 95 -7.56 6.56 1.03
C ALA A 95 -9.09 6.66 0.99
N ASP A 96 -9.71 5.95 0.05
CA ASP A 96 -11.18 5.85 0.02
C ASP A 96 -11.67 4.81 1.05
N ARG A 97 -10.88 3.75 1.28
CA ARG A 97 -11.08 2.72 2.30
C ARG A 97 -9.72 2.14 2.75
N GLY A 98 -9.76 1.42 3.87
CA GLY A 98 -8.60 0.74 4.43
C GLY A 98 -7.83 1.59 5.44
N GLN A 99 -6.79 0.99 6.02
CA GLN A 99 -6.04 1.55 7.14
C GLN A 99 -4.54 1.48 6.87
N VAL A 100 -3.83 2.50 7.36
CA VAL A 100 -2.37 2.51 7.46
C VAL A 100 -2.04 2.71 8.93
N LEU A 101 -1.34 1.76 9.53
CA LEU A 101 -0.90 1.80 10.91
C LEU A 101 0.62 1.90 10.94
N PHE A 102 1.15 2.78 11.79
CA PHE A 102 2.58 2.86 12.08
C PHE A 102 2.78 2.74 13.58
N ASN A 103 3.61 1.80 14.02
CA ASN A 103 3.73 1.42 15.44
C ASN A 103 2.36 1.16 16.10
N ASN A 104 1.47 0.45 15.40
CA ASN A 104 0.09 0.18 15.84
C ASN A 104 -0.79 1.44 16.05
N ILE A 105 -0.35 2.61 15.58
CA ILE A 105 -1.13 3.85 15.58
C ILE A 105 -1.69 4.07 14.17
N GLU A 106 -3.01 4.17 14.05
CA GLU A 106 -3.68 4.40 12.77
C GLU A 106 -3.45 5.83 12.25
N LEU A 107 -2.67 5.96 11.18
CA LEU A 107 -2.27 7.24 10.60
C LEU A 107 -3.41 7.96 9.88
N ASN A 108 -4.26 7.23 9.17
CA ASN A 108 -5.36 7.79 8.37
C ASN A 108 -6.42 8.52 9.21
N LYS A 109 -6.40 8.37 10.55
CA LYS A 109 -7.31 9.04 11.50
C LYS A 109 -6.67 10.23 12.21
N LEU A 110 -5.38 10.47 12.05
CA LEU A 110 -4.64 11.54 12.74
C LEU A 110 -4.70 12.89 12.00
N SER A 111 -5.29 12.94 10.81
CA SER A 111 -5.41 14.18 10.04
C SER A 111 -6.67 14.97 10.44
N SER A 112 -6.50 15.88 11.40
CA SER A 112 -7.34 17.06 11.59
C SER A 112 -6.46 18.29 11.88
N ARG A 113 -5.83 18.85 10.84
CA ARG A 113 -5.36 20.23 10.84
C ARG A 113 -5.45 20.79 9.42
#